data_AF-A0AAV5Z8Z0-F1
#
_entry.id   AF-A0AAV5Z8Z0-F1
#
_cell.length_a   1.000
_cell.length_b   1.000
_cell.length_c   1.000
_cell.angle_alpha   90.00
_cell.angle_beta   90.00
_cell.angle_gamma   90.00
#
_symmetry.space_group_name_H-M   'P 1'
#
loop_
_entity.id
_entity.type
_entity.pdbx_description
1 polymer ?
#
loop_
_entity_poly.entity_id
_entity_poly.type
_entity_poly.pdbx_seq_one_letter_code
_entity_poly.pdbx_strand_id
1 'polypeptide(L)'
;MRFEFLSSTPASPTEGSGTWVAIDGLVRGLERLGHAVTCRRLGFRTGFHTLDRWLYNARVVAAPPAADVVVGVDLDGFLWANPWIRRRSASAGPPALDGRATNPRGHQPRFVVALKGIIADELKNERGVVRALLGVQAGWERLNTARADRVVVPSRYSAS
;
A
#
# COMPACT_ATOMS: atom_id res chain seq x y z
N MET A 1 18.07 -0.48 1.66
CA MET A 1 16.91 -1.27 2.10
C MET A 1 16.08 -1.65 0.89
N ARG A 2 15.27 -2.71 1.00
CA ARG A 2 14.28 -3.10 0.00
C ARG A 2 12.93 -2.50 0.38
N PHE A 3 12.37 -1.69 -0.51
CA PHE A 3 11.04 -1.12 -0.41
C PHE A 3 10.10 -1.81 -1.39
N GLU A 4 8.87 -2.08 -0.97
CA GLU A 4 7.79 -2.48 -1.87
C GLU A 4 6.60 -1.54 -1.71
N PHE A 5 6.27 -0.83 -2.79
CA PHE A 5 5.10 0.04 -2.86
C PHE A 5 3.88 -0.76 -3.30
N LEU A 6 2.79 -0.63 -2.55
CA LEU A 6 1.51 -1.25 -2.86
C LEU A 6 0.57 -0.16 -3.41
N SER A 7 0.14 -0.30 -4.66
CA SER A 7 -0.91 0.54 -5.22
C SER A 7 -1.84 -0.23 -6.16
N SER A 8 -3.13 -0.10 -5.92
CA SER A 8 -4.22 -0.54 -6.78
C SER A 8 -4.58 0.51 -7.85
N THR A 9 -3.96 1.70 -7.81
CA THR A 9 -4.19 2.75 -8.81
C THR A 9 -3.50 2.44 -10.15
N PRO A 10 -4.03 2.96 -11.26
CA PRO A 10 -3.36 2.88 -12.55
C PRO A 10 -1.93 3.43 -12.50
N ALA A 11 -1.00 2.67 -13.05
CA ALA A 11 0.40 3.08 -13.21
C ALA A 11 0.64 3.62 -14.63
N SER A 12 -0.15 4.64 -14.97
CA SER A 12 -0.05 5.37 -16.22
C SER A 12 -0.34 6.86 -15.96
N PRO A 13 0.57 7.79 -16.33
CA PRO A 13 0.28 9.21 -16.34
C PRO A 13 -0.80 9.59 -17.36
N THR A 14 -0.90 8.85 -18.47
CA THR A 14 -1.91 9.11 -19.52
C THR A 14 -3.32 8.71 -19.10
N GLU A 15 -3.46 7.87 -18.07
CA GLU A 15 -4.72 7.62 -17.37
C GLU A 15 -5.00 8.65 -16.25
N GLY A 16 -4.19 9.71 -16.12
CA GLY A 16 -4.40 10.81 -15.18
C GLY A 16 -4.06 10.49 -13.71
N SER A 17 -3.32 9.40 -13.44
CA SER A 17 -3.01 9.00 -12.08
C SER A 17 -1.94 9.89 -11.44
N GLY A 18 -2.35 10.95 -10.77
CA GLY A 18 -1.48 11.78 -9.92
C GLY A 18 -0.80 10.97 -8.80
N THR A 19 -1.38 9.82 -8.42
CA THR A 19 -0.79 8.85 -7.51
C THR A 19 0.45 8.19 -8.11
N TRP A 20 0.41 7.78 -9.38
CA TRP A 20 1.57 7.18 -10.05
C TRP A 20 2.74 8.17 -10.18
N VAL A 21 2.47 9.43 -10.51
CA VAL A 21 3.53 10.46 -10.59
C VAL A 21 4.21 10.67 -9.23
N ALA A 22 3.43 10.67 -8.14
CA ALA A 22 3.98 10.78 -6.79
C ALA A 22 4.83 9.55 -6.42
N ILE A 23 4.35 8.34 -6.75
CA ILE A 23 5.10 7.09 -6.53
C ILE A 23 6.40 7.11 -7.35
N ASP A 24 6.37 7.42 -8.65
CA ASP A 24 7.56 7.46 -9.51
C ASP A 24 8.63 8.43 -8.98
N GLY A 25 8.21 9.61 -8.53
CA GLY A 25 9.12 10.57 -7.89
C GLY A 25 9.79 10.02 -6.62
N LEU A 26 9.03 9.33 -5.76
CA LEU A 26 9.55 8.68 -4.55
C LEU A 26 10.48 7.51 -4.88
N VAL A 27 10.11 6.67 -5.84
CA VAL A 27 10.93 5.55 -6.32
C VAL A 27 12.29 6.07 -6.76
N ARG A 28 12.32 7.04 -7.69
CA ARG A 28 13.57 7.63 -8.18
C ARG A 28 14.40 8.27 -7.08
N GLY A 29 13.77 8.87 -6.08
CA GLY A 29 14.45 9.47 -4.94
C GLY A 29 15.12 8.41 -4.06
N LEU A 30 14.39 7.34 -3.72
CA LEU A 30 14.88 6.23 -2.91
C LEU A 30 15.99 5.45 -3.63
N GLU A 31 15.84 5.20 -4.93
CA GLU A 31 16.88 4.55 -5.75
C GLU A 31 18.16 5.38 -5.82
N ARG A 32 18.05 6.71 -5.96
CA ARG A 32 19.20 7.63 -5.89
C ARG A 32 19.90 7.61 -4.53
N LEU A 33 19.19 7.28 -3.46
CA LEU A 33 19.74 7.06 -2.11
C LEU A 33 20.31 5.64 -1.92
N GLY A 34 20.37 4.82 -2.97
CA GLY A 34 20.93 3.47 -2.95
C GLY A 34 19.98 2.41 -2.37
N HIS A 35 18.67 2.61 -2.47
CA HIS A 35 17.67 1.63 -2.05
C HIS A 35 17.10 0.84 -3.24
N ALA A 36 16.74 -0.42 -3.01
CA ALA A 36 16.03 -1.22 -4.00
C ALA A 36 14.53 -1.00 -3.82
N VAL A 37 13.81 -0.70 -4.89
CA VAL A 37 12.38 -0.38 -4.83
C VAL A 37 11.61 -1.21 -5.84
N THR A 38 10.54 -1.85 -5.41
CA THR A 38 9.58 -2.53 -6.28
C THR A 38 8.21 -1.90 -6.13
N CYS A 39 7.42 -1.88 -7.22
CA CYS A 39 6.06 -1.39 -7.21
C CYS A 39 5.10 -2.51 -7.61
N ARG A 40 4.26 -2.95 -6.68
CA ARG A 40 3.23 -3.95 -6.93
C ARG A 40 1.98 -3.27 -7.48
N ARG A 41 1.70 -3.51 -8.74
CA ARG A 41 0.60 -2.88 -9.49
C ARG A 41 -0.68 -3.74 -9.48
N LEU A 42 -1.82 -3.11 -9.72
CA LEU A 42 -3.06 -3.82 -10.05
C LEU A 42 -2.90 -4.54 -11.40
N GLY A 43 -2.90 -5.88 -11.38
CA GLY A 43 -2.75 -6.68 -12.60
C GLY A 43 -4.04 -6.95 -13.37
N PHE A 44 -5.22 -6.78 -12.77
CA PHE A 44 -6.51 -7.06 -13.38
C PHE A 44 -7.60 -6.10 -12.87
N ARG A 45 -8.47 -5.64 -13.76
CA ARG A 45 -9.63 -4.78 -13.45
C ARG A 45 -10.92 -5.50 -13.84
N THR A 46 -11.86 -5.56 -12.91
CA THR A 46 -13.23 -6.06 -13.13
C THR A 46 -14.15 -4.98 -13.72
N GLY A 47 -13.72 -3.72 -13.68
CA GLY A 47 -14.56 -2.57 -14.03
C GLY A 47 -15.32 -1.98 -12.84
N PHE A 48 -15.30 -2.64 -11.67
CA PHE A 48 -15.87 -2.12 -10.45
C PHE A 48 -14.76 -1.75 -9.44
N HIS A 49 -14.46 -0.46 -9.37
CA HIS A 49 -13.27 0.07 -8.69
C HIS A 49 -13.13 -0.40 -7.24
N THR A 50 -14.19 -0.33 -6.44
CA THR A 50 -14.16 -0.74 -5.03
C THR A 50 -13.81 -2.23 -4.88
N LEU A 51 -14.32 -3.10 -5.75
CA LEU A 51 -13.99 -4.53 -5.75
C LEU A 51 -12.56 -4.77 -6.22
N ASP A 52 -12.09 -4.03 -7.23
CA ASP A 52 -10.71 -4.14 -7.71
C ASP A 52 -9.71 -3.82 -6.59
N ARG A 53 -9.98 -2.79 -5.78
CA ARG A 53 -9.13 -2.46 -4.62
C ARG A 53 -9.20 -3.53 -3.53
N TRP A 54 -10.37 -4.11 -3.28
CA TRP A 54 -10.50 -5.23 -2.33
C TRP A 54 -9.73 -6.47 -2.80
N LEU A 55 -9.90 -6.87 -4.06
CA LEU A 55 -9.21 -8.01 -4.68
C LEU A 55 -7.69 -7.80 -4.69
N TYR A 56 -7.23 -6.58 -4.96
CA TYR A 56 -5.81 -6.22 -4.85
C TYR A 56 -5.28 -6.53 -3.45
N ASN A 57 -5.96 -6.05 -2.41
CA ASN A 57 -5.56 -6.28 -1.02
C ASN A 57 -5.61 -7.76 -0.62
N ALA A 58 -6.60 -8.51 -1.10
CA ALA A 58 -6.66 -9.95 -0.90
C ALA A 58 -5.45 -10.68 -1.53
N ARG A 59 -5.01 -10.24 -2.72
CA ARG A 59 -3.79 -10.77 -3.37
C ARG A 59 -2.51 -10.41 -2.62
N VAL A 60 -2.43 -9.25 -1.97
CA VAL A 60 -1.29 -8.91 -1.08
C VAL A 60 -1.23 -9.87 0.11
N VAL A 61 -2.38 -10.29 0.67
CA VAL A 61 -2.41 -11.32 1.72
C VAL A 61 -1.96 -12.67 1.19
N ALA A 62 -2.43 -13.08 0.01
CA ALA A 62 -2.11 -14.37 -0.59
C ALA A 62 -0.62 -14.49 -1.00
N ALA A 63 -0.02 -13.38 -1.44
CA ALA A 63 1.39 -13.30 -1.78
C ALA A 63 2.05 -12.15 -0.99
N PRO A 64 2.39 -12.35 0.30
CA PRO A 64 2.92 -11.29 1.14
C PRO A 64 4.16 -10.61 0.56
N PRO A 65 4.33 -9.29 0.79
CA PRO A 65 5.52 -8.56 0.38
C PRO A 65 6.77 -9.06 1.11
N ALA A 66 7.89 -9.13 0.38
CA ALA A 66 9.19 -9.62 0.87
C ALA A 66 10.22 -8.48 0.92
N ALA A 67 9.81 -7.36 1.54
CA ALA A 67 10.59 -6.13 1.64
C ALA A 67 10.95 -5.80 3.09
N ASP A 68 11.95 -4.94 3.30
CA ASP A 68 12.30 -4.45 4.63
C ASP A 68 11.28 -3.38 5.09
N VAL A 69 10.77 -2.61 4.12
CA VAL A 69 9.74 -1.59 4.29
C VAL A 69 8.66 -1.77 3.22
N VAL A 70 7.41 -1.83 3.65
CA VAL A 70 6.23 -1.89 2.78
C VAL A 70 5.52 -0.55 2.86
N VAL A 71 5.29 0.07 1.70
CA VAL A 71 4.61 1.36 1.60
C VAL A 71 3.25 1.15 0.95
N GLY A 72 2.19 1.21 1.74
CA GLY A 72 0.80 1.19 1.27
C GLY A 72 0.35 2.57 0.83
N VAL A 73 -0.17 2.71 -0.40
CA VAL A 73 -0.71 3.98 -0.87
C VAL A 73 -2.21 4.05 -0.61
N ASP A 74 -2.66 5.08 0.09
CA ASP A 74 -4.04 5.24 0.57
C ASP A 74 -4.51 4.01 1.37
N LEU A 75 -5.51 3.27 0.87
CA LEU A 75 -6.02 2.04 1.51
C LEU A 75 -5.26 0.77 1.11
N ASP A 76 -4.28 0.83 0.21
CA ASP A 76 -3.58 -0.37 -0.25
C ASP A 76 -2.65 -0.92 0.82
N GLY A 77 -2.83 -2.20 1.15
CA GLY A 77 -2.21 -2.87 2.29
C GLY A 77 -3.18 -3.19 3.45
N PHE A 78 -4.40 -2.65 3.49
CA PHE A 78 -5.24 -2.67 4.71
C PHE A 78 -5.56 -4.08 5.26
N LEU A 79 -5.69 -5.08 4.38
CA LEU A 79 -5.89 -6.47 4.80
C LEU A 79 -4.60 -7.08 5.34
N TRP A 80 -3.50 -6.92 4.61
CA TRP A 80 -2.19 -7.45 5.01
C TRP A 80 -1.64 -6.78 6.28
N ALA A 81 -1.94 -5.51 6.49
CA ALA A 81 -1.56 -4.73 7.67
C ALA A 81 -2.21 -5.25 8.97
N ASN A 82 -3.18 -6.16 8.90
CA ASN A 82 -3.68 -6.87 10.08
C ASN A 82 -2.50 -7.50 10.84
N PRO A 83 -2.31 -7.21 12.14
CA PRO A 83 -1.16 -7.69 12.90
C PRO A 83 -0.99 -9.21 12.89
N TRP A 84 -2.09 -9.96 12.85
CA TRP A 84 -2.04 -11.42 12.77
C TRP A 84 -1.53 -11.90 11.41
N ILE A 85 -2.02 -11.30 10.31
CA ILE A 85 -1.58 -11.63 8.95
C ILE A 85 -0.10 -11.24 8.77
N ARG A 86 0.25 -10.00 9.12
CA ARG A 86 1.62 -9.47 9.00
C ARG A 86 2.64 -10.29 9.76
N ARG A 87 2.31 -10.74 10.99
CA ARG A 87 3.14 -11.66 11.78
C ARG A 87 3.36 -12.99 11.08
N ARG A 88 2.29 -13.61 10.58
CA ARG A 88 2.35 -14.90 9.90
C ARG A 88 3.17 -14.84 8.61
N SER A 89 3.08 -13.74 7.87
CA SER A 89 3.88 -13.51 6.67
C SER A 89 5.38 -13.43 6.95
N ALA A 90 5.79 -12.80 8.06
CA ALA A 90 7.20 -12.67 8.42
C ALA A 90 7.87 -14.02 8.77
N SER A 91 7.09 -14.99 9.25
CA SER A 91 7.54 -16.35 9.54
C SER A 91 7.55 -17.30 8.34
N ALA A 92 7.02 -16.90 7.18
CA ALA A 92 6.74 -17.78 6.04
C ALA A 92 7.61 -17.50 4.79
N GLY A 93 8.69 -16.71 4.91
CA GLY A 93 9.59 -16.43 3.78
C GLY A 93 10.23 -17.71 3.22
N PRO A 94 10.50 -17.80 1.90
CA PRO A 94 11.16 -18.97 1.33
C PRO A 94 12.54 -19.18 1.97
N PRO A 95 12.95 -20.43 2.20
CA PRO A 95 14.32 -20.72 2.64
C PRO A 95 15.28 -20.18 1.58
N ALA A 96 16.38 -19.57 2.03
CA ALA A 96 17.35 -19.02 1.11
C ALA A 96 18.07 -20.14 0.36
N LEU A 97 18.26 -19.95 -0.93
CA LEU A 97 18.94 -20.90 -1.83
C LEU A 97 20.42 -21.11 -1.48
N ASP A 98 20.98 -20.28 -0.60
CA ASP A 98 22.37 -20.30 -0.12
C ASP A 98 22.51 -20.75 1.35
N GLY A 99 21.43 -21.27 1.97
CA GLY A 99 21.43 -21.67 3.39
C GLY A 99 21.51 -20.51 4.38
N ARG A 100 21.42 -19.26 3.90
CA ARG A 100 21.55 -18.05 4.73
C ARG A 100 20.17 -17.43 4.93
N ALA A 101 19.59 -17.51 6.14
CA ALA A 101 18.24 -17.00 6.43
C ALA A 101 17.86 -15.73 5.62
N THR A 102 16.76 -15.78 4.87
CA THR A 102 16.28 -14.69 3.97
C THR A 102 15.95 -13.38 4.70
N ASN A 103 16.14 -13.36 6.02
CA ASN A 103 16.34 -12.17 6.82
C ASN A 103 17.21 -12.55 8.04
N PRO A 104 18.48 -12.10 8.15
CA PRO A 104 19.34 -12.39 9.30
C PRO A 104 18.81 -11.80 10.63
N ARG A 105 17.74 -11.00 10.56
CA ARG A 105 17.05 -10.40 11.70
C ARG A 105 15.60 -10.83 11.57
N GLY A 106 15.03 -11.58 12.51
CA GLY A 106 13.61 -11.96 12.54
C GLY A 106 12.64 -10.78 12.72
N HIS A 107 12.85 -9.69 12.00
CA HIS A 107 12.14 -8.44 12.14
C HIS A 107 11.01 -8.39 11.11
N GLN A 108 9.80 -8.14 11.60
CA GLN A 108 8.66 -7.89 10.73
C GLN A 108 8.93 -6.68 9.84
N PRO A 109 8.48 -6.70 8.57
CA PRO A 109 8.59 -5.55 7.69
C PRO A 109 7.90 -4.34 8.33
N ARG A 110 8.55 -3.18 8.25
CA ARG A 110 7.93 -1.92 8.67
C ARG A 110 6.85 -1.56 7.66
N PHE A 111 5.67 -1.23 8.15
CA PHE A 111 4.55 -0.81 7.33
C PHE A 111 4.35 0.70 7.42
N VAL A 112 4.43 1.37 6.27
CA VAL A 112 4.21 2.80 6.12
C VAL A 112 2.98 3.00 5.24
N VAL A 113 2.10 3.92 5.61
CA VAL A 113 1.02 4.38 4.74
C VAL A 113 1.37 5.74 4.18
N ALA A 114 1.28 5.92 2.88
CA ALA A 114 1.38 7.21 2.21
C ALA A 114 0.00 7.62 1.70
N LEU A 115 -0.60 8.64 2.33
CA LEU A 115 -1.89 9.18 1.88
C LEU A 115 -1.63 10.22 0.80
N LYS A 116 -2.04 9.94 -0.43
CA LYS A 116 -1.96 10.89 -1.54
C LYS A 116 -3.22 11.75 -1.62
N GLY A 117 -4.36 11.15 -1.31
CA GLY A 117 -5.65 11.77 -1.06
C GLY A 117 -6.22 11.26 0.27
N ILE A 118 -7.32 11.85 0.72
CA ILE A 118 -8.03 11.40 1.91
C ILE A 118 -9.46 11.12 1.48
N ILE A 119 -9.86 9.85 1.44
CA ILE A 119 -11.20 9.46 0.95
C ILE A 119 -12.29 10.08 1.83
N ALA A 120 -12.02 10.25 3.13
CA ALA A 120 -12.94 10.92 4.04
C ALA A 120 -13.20 12.40 3.67
N ASP A 121 -12.25 13.08 3.05
CA ASP A 121 -12.44 14.44 2.53
C ASP A 121 -13.23 14.42 1.21
N GLU A 122 -12.97 13.44 0.35
CA GLU A 122 -13.73 13.25 -0.90
C GLU A 122 -15.22 12.99 -0.63
N LEU A 123 -15.54 12.26 0.44
CA LEU A 123 -16.92 11.99 0.87
C LEU A 123 -17.78 13.25 1.10
N LYS A 124 -17.16 14.39 1.40
CA LYS A 124 -17.87 15.67 1.61
C LYS A 124 -18.51 16.17 0.32
N ASN A 125 -18.00 15.75 -0.83
CA ASN A 125 -18.39 16.22 -2.16
C ASN A 125 -19.26 15.21 -2.92
N GLU A 126 -19.41 13.99 -2.40
CA GLU A 126 -20.05 12.88 -3.09
C GLU A 126 -21.44 12.54 -2.54
N ARG A 127 -22.32 11.94 -3.36
CA ARG A 127 -23.69 11.58 -2.97
C ARG A 127 -24.08 10.18 -3.44
N GLY A 128 -25.18 9.65 -2.89
CA GLY A 128 -25.77 8.38 -3.31
C GLY A 128 -24.85 7.16 -3.17
N VAL A 129 -24.88 6.28 -4.17
CA VAL A 129 -24.13 5.01 -4.17
C VAL A 129 -22.61 5.24 -4.15
N VAL A 130 -22.12 6.27 -4.86
CA VAL A 130 -20.69 6.60 -4.87
C VAL A 130 -20.22 6.95 -3.47
N ARG A 131 -20.96 7.81 -2.75
CA ARG A 131 -20.68 8.13 -1.34
C ARG A 131 -20.69 6.89 -0.45
N ALA A 132 -21.64 5.98 -0.64
CA ALA A 132 -21.68 4.74 0.14
C ALA A 132 -20.43 3.87 -0.09
N LEU A 133 -20.02 3.71 -1.36
CA LEU A 133 -18.82 2.94 -1.73
C LEU A 133 -17.53 3.60 -1.24
N LEU A 134 -17.40 4.92 -1.34
CA LEU A 134 -16.29 5.67 -0.76
C LEU A 134 -16.31 5.57 0.77
N GLY A 135 -17.47 5.46 1.41
CA GLY A 135 -17.58 5.24 2.86
C GLY A 135 -16.92 3.92 3.28
N VAL A 136 -17.13 2.86 2.49
CA VAL A 136 -16.44 1.57 2.70
C VAL A 136 -14.93 1.73 2.51
N GLN A 137 -14.50 2.41 1.44
CA GLN A 137 -13.08 2.63 1.16
C GLN A 137 -12.40 3.51 2.24
N ALA A 138 -13.08 4.53 2.77
CA ALA A 138 -12.60 5.34 3.89
C ALA A 138 -12.43 4.50 5.16
N GLY A 139 -13.32 3.53 5.38
CA GLY A 139 -13.16 2.53 6.44
C GLY A 139 -11.88 1.71 6.29
N TRP A 140 -11.57 1.26 5.06
CA TRP A 140 -10.33 0.54 4.75
C TRP A 140 -9.09 1.43 4.90
N GLU A 141 -9.13 2.66 4.41
CA GLU A 141 -8.07 3.66 4.57
C GLU A 141 -7.77 3.90 6.06
N ARG A 142 -8.81 4.10 6.88
CA ARG A 142 -8.69 4.23 8.34
C ARG A 142 -8.06 3.01 8.99
N LEU A 143 -8.45 1.80 8.56
CA LEU A 143 -7.84 0.57 9.07
C LEU A 143 -6.37 0.47 8.67
N ASN A 144 -6.03 0.92 7.47
CA ASN A 144 -4.66 0.92 6.96
C ASN A 144 -3.77 1.84 7.79
N THR A 145 -4.21 3.10 7.97
CA THR A 145 -3.48 4.12 8.74
C THR A 145 -3.35 3.75 10.21
N ALA A 146 -4.41 3.24 10.84
CA ALA A 146 -4.39 2.82 12.24
C ALA A 146 -3.44 1.64 12.52
N ARG A 147 -3.08 0.86 11.49
CA ARG A 147 -2.18 -0.31 11.59
C ARG A 147 -0.77 -0.04 11.06
N ALA A 148 -0.54 1.16 10.53
CA ALA A 148 0.75 1.59 10.02
C ALA A 148 1.70 1.93 11.17
N ASP A 149 2.97 1.60 11.00
CA ASP A 149 4.01 2.06 11.92
C ASP A 149 4.29 3.55 11.72
N ARG A 150 4.06 4.07 10.50
CA ARG A 150 4.12 5.50 10.15
C ARG A 150 3.09 5.84 9.07
N VAL A 151 2.54 7.05 9.15
CA VAL A 151 1.71 7.65 8.08
C VAL A 151 2.44 8.86 7.53
N VAL A 152 2.58 8.93 6.21
CA VAL A 152 3.16 10.04 5.47
C VAL A 152 2.05 10.73 4.70
N VAL A 153 2.00 12.05 4.83
CA VAL A 153 1.00 12.89 4.16
C VAL A 153 1.73 14.07 3.49
N PRO A 154 1.18 14.65 2.41
CA PRO A 154 1.85 15.69 1.64
C PRO A 154 1.87 17.05 2.35
N SER A 155 1.02 17.27 3.35
CA SER A 155 0.86 18.57 4.00
C SER A 155 0.42 18.44 5.45
N ARG A 156 0.58 19.52 6.23
CA ARG A 156 0.04 19.60 7.60
C ARG A 156 -1.48 19.58 7.62
N TYR A 157 -2.14 20.14 6.60
CA TYR A 157 -3.59 20.06 6.45
C TYR A 157 -4.07 18.61 6.37
N SER A 158 -3.35 17.76 5.67
CA SER A 158 -3.66 16.32 5.59
C SER A 158 -3.38 15.55 6.88
N ALA A 159 -2.68 16.15 7.85
CA ALA A 159 -2.33 15.53 9.13
C ALA A 159 -3.29 15.90 10.28
N SER A 160 -4.12 16.94 10.09
CA SER A 160 -5.09 17.46 11.07
C SER A 160 -6.45 16.82 10.90
#